data_AF-A0A6A6ISD6-F1
#
_entry.id   AF-A0A6A6ISD6-F1
#
_cell.length_a   1.000
_cell.length_b   1.000
_cell.length_c   1.000
_cell.angle_alpha   90.00
_cell.angle_beta   90.00
_cell.angle_gamma   90.00
#
_symmetry.space_group_name_H-M   'P 1'
#
loop_
_entity.id
_entity.type
_entity.pdbx_description
1 polymer ?
#
loop_
_entity_poly.entity_id
_entity_poly.type
_entity_poly.pdbx_seq_one_letter_code
_entity_poly.pdbx_strand_id
1 'polypeptide(L)'
;MDIDGRLVYTRNRLLYCNLEVAWPRRLLHIPSMTSVERHGACTYSTTEAPKYAIITYTWGRFQAPDGCPALPVKGTTWQIPPVKETCFSVESFQRVINCIGEKYEWLWLDVACIDQENEDVKMSEVARQVGIFHGA
;
A
#
# COMPACT_ATOMS: atom_id res chain seq x y z
N MET A 1 37.27 1.53 7.05
CA MET A 1 38.18 1.23 5.93
C MET A 1 38.79 -0.11 6.23
N ASP A 2 38.59 -1.09 5.36
CA ASP A 2 39.42 -2.29 5.41
C ASP A 2 40.54 -2.17 4.37
N ILE A 3 41.55 -2.99 4.55
CA ILE A 3 42.93 -2.87 4.02
C ILE A 3 43.04 -2.87 2.47
N ASP A 4 41.94 -3.04 1.75
CA ASP A 4 41.89 -3.20 0.29
C ASP A 4 41.11 -2.08 -0.45
N GLY A 5 40.80 -0.95 0.19
CA GLY A 5 40.28 0.24 -0.51
C GLY A 5 38.93 0.06 -1.25
N ARG A 6 38.20 -1.03 -0.99
CA ARG A 6 36.83 -1.21 -1.47
C ARG A 6 35.87 -0.43 -0.58
N LEU A 7 34.99 0.37 -1.20
CA LEU A 7 33.79 0.90 -0.58
C LEU A 7 32.94 -0.28 -0.08
N VAL A 8 33.11 -0.62 1.20
CA VAL A 8 32.20 -1.51 1.89
C VAL A 8 30.90 -0.74 2.07
N TYR A 9 29.96 -0.95 1.15
CA TYR A 9 28.56 -0.59 1.39
C TYR A 9 28.06 -1.52 2.51
N THR A 10 28.25 -1.12 3.77
CA THR A 10 27.48 -1.69 4.87
C THR A 10 26.03 -1.37 4.57
N ARG A 11 25.27 -2.35 4.07
CA ARG A 11 23.81 -2.32 4.12
C ARG A 11 23.46 -2.10 5.58
N ASN A 12 23.11 -0.87 5.94
CA ASN A 12 22.45 -0.57 7.20
C ASN A 12 21.12 -1.32 7.17
N ARG A 13 21.14 -2.57 7.61
CA ARG A 13 19.96 -3.38 7.81
C ARG A 13 19.23 -2.73 8.97
N LEU A 14 18.16 -1.99 8.68
CA LEU A 14 17.26 -1.51 9.72
C LEU A 14 16.85 -2.72 10.56
N LEU A 15 17.26 -2.70 11.82
CA LEU A 15 16.85 -3.70 12.79
C LEU A 15 15.42 -3.33 13.21
N TYR A 16 14.45 -4.14 12.80
CA TYR A 16 13.02 -3.89 13.03
C TYR A 16 12.61 -3.79 14.51
N CYS A 17 13.48 -4.22 15.44
CA CYS A 17 13.18 -4.24 16.87
C CYS A 17 12.99 -2.87 17.54
N ASN A 18 13.35 -1.76 16.89
CA ASN A 18 13.15 -0.40 17.40
C ASN A 18 12.24 0.48 16.52
N LEU A 19 11.58 -0.11 15.52
CA LEU A 19 10.66 0.64 14.66
C LEU A 19 9.27 0.66 15.30
N GLU A 20 8.72 1.85 15.49
CA GLU A 20 7.33 1.98 15.92
C GLU A 20 6.38 1.49 14.81
N VAL A 21 5.43 0.64 15.18
CA VAL A 21 4.33 0.24 14.29
C VAL A 21 3.46 1.45 14.02
N ALA A 22 3.31 1.79 12.74
CA ALA A 22 2.41 2.84 12.31
C ALA A 22 1.17 2.22 11.67
N TRP A 23 -0.01 2.57 12.18
CA TRP A 23 -1.26 2.14 11.53
C TRP A 23 -1.53 2.97 10.28
N PRO A 24 -1.82 2.33 9.13
CA PRO A 24 -2.17 3.01 7.90
C PRO A 24 -3.31 4.01 8.07
N ARG A 25 -3.32 5.07 7.27
CA ARG A 25 -4.50 5.93 7.19
C ARG A 25 -5.71 5.18 6.67
N ARG A 26 -5.51 4.25 5.73
CA ARG A 26 -6.60 3.44 5.15
C ARG A 26 -6.15 2.00 4.92
N LEU A 27 -7.12 1.09 4.90
CA LEU A 27 -6.95 -0.28 4.45
C LEU A 27 -8.06 -0.64 3.46
N LEU A 28 -7.73 -1.42 2.44
CA LEU A 28 -8.69 -2.01 1.52
C LEU A 28 -9.30 -3.25 2.17
N HIS A 29 -10.61 -3.21 2.42
CA HIS A 29 -11.39 -4.40 2.76
C HIS A 29 -11.60 -5.21 1.48
N ILE A 30 -10.92 -6.36 1.37
CA ILE A 30 -10.85 -7.17 0.15
C ILE A 30 -12.24 -7.64 -0.30
N PRO A 31 -13.11 -8.22 0.57
CA PRO A 31 -14.40 -8.75 0.13
C PRO A 31 -15.33 -7.72 -0.52
N SER A 32 -15.30 -6.46 -0.05
CA SER A 32 -16.14 -5.40 -0.60
C SER A 32 -15.45 -4.51 -1.63
N MET A 33 -14.13 -4.68 -1.81
CA MET A 33 -13.27 -3.76 -2.55
C MET A 33 -13.43 -2.30 -2.09
N THR A 34 -13.56 -2.09 -0.78
CA THR A 34 -13.75 -0.74 -0.20
C THR A 34 -12.51 -0.32 0.57
N SER A 35 -11.91 0.80 0.19
CA SER A 35 -10.88 1.46 0.98
C SER A 35 -11.55 2.14 2.17
N VAL A 36 -11.19 1.74 3.38
CA VAL A 36 -11.77 2.19 4.64
C VAL A 36 -10.77 3.08 5.36
N GLU A 37 -11.17 4.30 5.73
CA GLU A 37 -10.35 5.19 6.54
C GLU A 37 -10.32 4.71 7.99
N ARG A 38 -9.12 4.77 8.58
CA ARG A 38 -8.89 4.49 9.99
C ARG A 38 -9.63 5.51 10.84
N HIS A 39 -10.32 5.03 11.86
CA HIS A 39 -10.80 5.86 12.96
C HIS A 39 -10.08 5.49 14.26
N GLY A 40 -9.97 6.46 15.16
CA GLY A 40 -9.24 6.29 16.42
C GLY A 40 -7.77 5.90 16.21
N ALA A 41 -7.31 4.90 16.98
CA ALA A 41 -5.91 4.47 16.99
C ALA A 41 -5.60 3.47 15.87
N CYS A 42 -6.46 2.49 15.61
CA CYS A 42 -6.16 1.38 14.68
C CYS A 42 -7.42 0.67 14.16
N THR A 43 -8.57 1.35 14.15
CA THR A 43 -9.84 0.70 13.83
C THR A 43 -10.29 1.03 12.42
N TYR A 44 -10.71 0.02 11.66
CA TYR A 44 -11.20 0.15 10.29
C TYR A 44 -12.60 -0.47 10.24
N SER A 45 -13.62 0.36 9.98
CA SER A 45 -15.02 -0.03 10.17
C SER A 45 -15.25 -0.52 11.61
N THR A 46 -15.51 -1.80 11.81
CA THR A 46 -15.71 -2.42 13.14
C THR A 46 -14.52 -3.25 13.63
N THR A 47 -13.45 -3.33 12.83
CA THR A 47 -12.30 -4.21 13.12
C THR A 47 -11.15 -3.39 13.67
N GLU A 48 -10.80 -3.63 14.93
CA GLU A 48 -9.64 -3.01 15.59
C GLU A 48 -8.37 -3.82 15.29
N ALA A 49 -7.28 -3.13 14.96
CA ALA A 49 -5.97 -3.70 14.70
C ALA A 49 -5.99 -4.93 13.76
N PRO A 50 -6.63 -4.85 12.56
CA PRO A 50 -6.70 -5.98 11.65
C PRO A 50 -5.31 -6.42 11.20
N LYS A 51 -5.12 -7.73 10.99
CA LYS A 51 -4.01 -8.25 10.19
C LYS A 51 -4.24 -7.91 8.72
N TYR A 52 -3.20 -7.52 8.00
CA TYR A 52 -3.32 -7.14 6.60
C TYR A 52 -2.11 -7.58 5.78
N ALA A 53 -2.34 -7.82 4.49
CA ALA A 53 -1.25 -7.97 3.52
C ALA A 53 -0.83 -6.61 2.97
N ILE A 54 0.31 -6.55 2.29
CA ILE A 54 0.81 -5.35 1.60
C ILE A 54 1.02 -5.64 0.13
N ILE A 55 0.54 -4.74 -0.72
CA ILE A 55 0.98 -4.61 -2.11
C ILE A 55 1.39 -3.15 -2.34
N THR A 56 2.58 -2.98 -2.92
CA THR A 56 2.98 -1.70 -3.50
C THR A 56 3.49 -1.91 -4.92
N TYR A 57 3.04 -1.08 -5.85
CA TYR A 57 3.60 -0.95 -7.18
C TYR A 57 3.81 0.52 -7.49
N THR A 58 4.96 0.85 -8.08
CA THR A 58 5.50 2.20 -8.11
C THR A 58 4.50 3.27 -8.61
N TRP A 59 3.93 4.02 -7.66
CA TRP A 59 3.46 5.41 -7.65
C TRP A 59 3.56 6.12 -9.00
N GLY A 60 2.59 5.88 -9.90
CA GLY A 60 2.51 6.57 -11.20
C GLY A 60 3.42 6.04 -12.31
N ARG A 61 4.46 5.25 -12.02
CA ARG A 61 5.39 4.71 -13.04
C ARG A 61 4.65 3.89 -14.11
N PHE A 62 3.66 3.12 -13.65
CA PHE A 62 2.86 2.24 -14.48
C PHE A 62 1.46 2.79 -14.77
N GLN A 63 1.22 4.08 -14.51
CA GLN A 63 -0.09 4.70 -14.74
C GLN A 63 -0.40 4.81 -16.23
N ALA A 64 -1.59 4.36 -16.62
CA ALA A 64 -2.12 4.53 -17.96
C ALA A 64 -2.82 5.89 -18.13
N PRO A 65 -3.12 6.32 -19.37
CA PRO A 65 -3.96 7.49 -19.61
C PRO A 65 -5.36 7.36 -18.99
N ASP A 66 -6.02 8.51 -18.78
CA ASP A 66 -7.39 8.55 -18.28
C ASP A 66 -8.35 7.81 -19.21
N GLY A 67 -9.39 7.21 -18.63
CA GLY A 67 -10.36 6.38 -19.36
C GLY A 67 -9.91 4.94 -19.60
N CYS A 68 -8.65 4.59 -19.31
CA CYS A 68 -8.23 3.19 -19.23
C CYS A 68 -8.84 2.48 -18.01
N PRO A 69 -8.94 1.13 -18.02
CA PRO A 69 -9.42 0.37 -16.87
C PRO A 69 -8.58 0.59 -15.60
N ALA A 70 -9.26 0.70 -14.47
CA ALA A 70 -8.66 0.76 -13.13
C ALA A 70 -9.30 -0.29 -12.21
N LEU A 71 -8.66 -0.58 -11.08
CA LEU A 71 -9.26 -1.44 -10.05
C LEU A 71 -10.58 -0.82 -9.55
N PRO A 72 -11.64 -1.62 -9.34
CA PRO A 72 -12.96 -1.13 -8.93
C PRO A 72 -13.03 -0.84 -7.42
N VAL A 73 -12.06 -0.09 -6.89
CA VAL A 73 -12.01 0.28 -5.47
C VAL A 73 -13.06 1.34 -5.18
N LYS A 74 -13.74 1.19 -4.05
CA LYS A 74 -14.76 2.11 -3.54
C LYS A 74 -14.25 2.85 -2.30
N GLY A 75 -14.94 3.93 -1.93
CA GLY A 75 -14.72 4.62 -0.66
C GLY A 75 -13.54 5.60 -0.64
N THR A 76 -12.79 5.72 -1.73
CA THR A 76 -11.79 6.78 -1.91
C THR A 76 -12.47 8.10 -2.31
N THR A 77 -11.82 9.22 -1.97
CA THR A 77 -12.21 10.56 -2.47
C THR A 77 -11.53 10.90 -3.79
N TRP A 78 -10.55 10.10 -4.21
CA TRP A 78 -9.80 10.23 -5.47
C TRP A 78 -10.17 9.12 -6.46
N GLN A 79 -9.88 9.35 -7.73
CA GLN A 79 -9.95 8.34 -8.77
C GLN A 79 -8.77 7.37 -8.66
N ILE A 80 -9.05 6.07 -8.79
CA ILE A 80 -7.98 5.06 -8.82
C ILE A 80 -7.23 5.18 -10.14
N PRO A 81 -5.91 5.40 -10.13
CA PRO A 81 -5.14 5.52 -11.36
C PRO A 81 -5.18 4.19 -12.14
N PRO A 82 -5.48 4.24 -13.45
CA PRO A 82 -5.45 3.05 -14.28
C PRO A 82 -4.02 2.58 -14.48
N VAL A 83 -3.84 1.29 -14.82
CA VAL A 83 -2.52 0.69 -15.04
C VAL A 83 -2.27 0.42 -16.51
N LYS A 84 -1.03 0.60 -16.96
CA LYS A 84 -0.60 0.22 -18.31
C LYS A 84 -0.72 -1.28 -18.46
N GLU A 85 -1.56 -1.71 -19.41
CA GLU A 85 -1.75 -3.14 -19.76
C GLU A 85 -0.44 -3.85 -20.15
N THR A 86 0.56 -3.11 -20.62
CA THR A 86 1.92 -3.65 -20.88
C THR A 86 2.68 -4.07 -19.62
N CYS A 87 2.23 -3.64 -18.44
CA CYS A 87 2.79 -4.03 -17.14
C CYS A 87 2.00 -5.20 -16.56
N PHE A 88 0.69 -5.03 -16.43
CA PHE A 88 -0.28 -6.07 -16.07
C PHE A 88 -1.71 -5.57 -16.31
N SER A 89 -2.65 -6.49 -16.49
CA SER A 89 -4.07 -6.15 -16.63
C SER A 89 -4.76 -5.96 -15.27
N VAL A 90 -5.80 -5.12 -15.24
CA VAL A 90 -6.65 -4.95 -14.05
C VAL A 90 -7.26 -6.27 -13.60
N GLU A 91 -7.66 -7.13 -14.53
CA GLU A 91 -8.20 -8.45 -14.24
C GLU A 91 -7.17 -9.35 -13.55
N SER A 92 -5.92 -9.36 -14.05
CA SER A 92 -4.83 -10.11 -13.41
C SER A 92 -4.54 -9.59 -12.02
N PHE A 93 -4.61 -8.26 -11.83
CA PHE A 93 -4.39 -7.68 -10.53
C PHE A 93 -5.51 -8.01 -9.54
N GLN A 94 -6.77 -7.97 -9.99
CA GLN A 94 -7.92 -8.41 -9.18
C GLN A 94 -7.79 -9.87 -8.77
N ARG A 95 -7.28 -10.76 -9.64
CA ARG A 95 -7.00 -12.16 -9.27
C ARG A 95 -5.98 -12.26 -8.13
N VAL A 96 -4.91 -11.47 -8.17
CA VAL A 96 -3.91 -11.44 -7.08
C VAL A 96 -4.54 -10.98 -5.76
N ILE A 97 -5.37 -9.93 -5.80
CA ILE A 97 -6.10 -9.46 -4.62
C ILE A 97 -7.01 -10.56 -4.07
N ASN A 98 -7.72 -11.28 -4.94
CA ASN A 98 -8.59 -12.39 -4.54
C ASN A 98 -7.79 -13.55 -3.89
N CYS A 99 -6.62 -13.91 -4.44
CA CYS A 99 -5.76 -14.93 -3.84
C CYS A 99 -5.23 -14.52 -2.46
N ILE A 100 -4.93 -13.24 -2.25
CA ILE A 100 -4.59 -12.71 -0.91
C ILE A 100 -5.79 -12.79 0.02
N GLY A 101 -6.99 -12.53 -0.52
CA GLY A 101 -8.29 -12.66 0.14
C GLY A 101 -8.55 -14.03 0.77
N GLU A 102 -7.87 -15.08 0.32
CA GLU A 102 -7.96 -16.42 0.92
C GLU A 102 -7.33 -16.49 2.33
N LYS A 103 -6.44 -15.55 2.67
CA LYS A 103 -5.70 -15.53 3.95
C LYS A 103 -5.87 -14.24 4.74
N TYR A 104 -6.13 -13.13 4.06
CA TYR A 104 -6.27 -11.82 4.66
C TYR A 104 -7.59 -11.20 4.26
N GLU A 105 -8.26 -10.54 5.20
CA GLU A 105 -9.47 -9.77 4.91
C GLU A 105 -9.12 -8.31 4.50
N TRP A 106 -7.95 -7.85 4.93
CA TRP A 106 -7.49 -6.48 4.78
C TRP A 106 -6.19 -6.42 3.97
N LEU A 107 -6.07 -5.41 3.13
CA LEU A 107 -4.91 -5.15 2.29
C LEU A 107 -4.52 -3.68 2.38
N TRP A 108 -3.25 -3.40 2.67
CA TRP A 108 -2.67 -2.11 2.36
C TRP A 108 -2.21 -2.13 0.90
N LEU A 109 -2.96 -1.47 0.04
CA LEU A 109 -2.66 -1.29 -1.38
C LEU A 109 -2.43 0.20 -1.64
N ASP A 110 -1.24 0.57 -2.11
CA ASP A 110 -0.84 1.98 -2.26
C ASP A 110 -1.87 2.87 -2.96
N VAL A 111 -2.29 2.53 -4.18
CA VAL A 111 -3.26 3.34 -4.95
C VAL A 111 -4.66 3.42 -4.32
N ALA A 112 -4.99 2.49 -3.43
CA ALA A 112 -6.26 2.44 -2.72
C ALA A 112 -6.18 3.07 -1.32
N CYS A 113 -5.00 3.12 -0.71
CA CYS A 113 -4.81 3.52 0.68
C CYS A 113 -4.11 4.88 0.83
N ILE A 114 -3.45 5.35 -0.22
CA ILE A 114 -2.77 6.63 -0.29
C ILE A 114 -3.53 7.52 -1.27
N ASP A 115 -3.80 8.76 -0.87
CA ASP A 115 -4.47 9.74 -1.73
C ASP A 115 -3.62 9.99 -2.98
N GLN A 116 -4.22 9.82 -4.16
CA GLN A 116 -3.50 9.96 -5.43
C GLN A 116 -3.52 11.39 -5.97
N GLU A 117 -4.43 12.23 -5.47
CA GLU A 117 -4.70 13.59 -5.95
C GLU A 117 -4.20 14.67 -4.97
N ASN A 118 -4.20 14.39 -3.66
CA ASN A 118 -3.67 15.29 -2.64
C ASN A 118 -2.23 14.95 -2.24
N GLU A 119 -1.28 15.77 -2.69
CA GLU A 119 0.16 15.51 -2.49
C GLU A 119 0.60 15.58 -1.02
N ASP A 120 0.04 16.48 -0.21
CA ASP A 120 0.40 16.59 1.21
C ASP A 120 -0.04 15.34 1.98
N VAL A 121 -1.26 14.87 1.72
CA VAL A 121 -1.78 13.63 2.30
C VAL A 121 -0.95 12.44 1.83
N LYS A 122 -0.65 12.38 0.54
CA LYS A 122 0.18 11.34 -0.08
C LYS A 122 1.52 11.23 0.62
N MET A 123 2.26 12.34 0.70
CA MET A 123 3.60 12.39 1.27
C MET A 123 3.61 12.08 2.77
N SER A 124 2.55 12.45 3.49
CA SER A 124 2.41 12.09 4.91
C SER A 124 2.32 10.57 5.14
N GLU A 125 1.68 9.84 4.22
CA GLU A 125 1.56 8.37 4.29
C GLU A 125 2.84 7.68 3.77
N VAL A 126 3.48 8.20 2.70
CA VAL A 126 4.81 7.74 2.24
C VAL A 126 5.81 7.74 3.39
N ALA A 127 5.87 8.84 4.14
CA ALA A 127 6.86 9.02 5.20
C ALA A 127 6.73 7.98 6.33
N ARG A 128 5.54 7.36 6.48
CA ARG A 128 5.21 6.38 7.52
C ARG A 128 5.31 4.94 7.01
N GLN A 129 5.62 4.73 5.74
CA GLN A 129 5.54 3.43 5.07
C GLN A 129 6.37 2.34 5.74
N VAL A 130 7.56 2.66 6.27
CA VAL A 130 8.41 1.70 7.00
C VAL A 130 7.72 1.19 8.26
N GLY A 131 7.06 2.08 9.03
CA GLY A 131 6.30 1.71 10.22
C GLY A 131 5.03 0.95 9.89
N ILE A 132 4.39 1.25 8.76
CA ILE A 132 3.26 0.48 8.22
C ILE A 132 3.72 -0.93 7.87
N PHE A 133 4.81 -1.07 7.13
CA PHE A 133 5.34 -2.38 6.74
C PHE A 133 5.75 -3.24 7.92
N HIS A 134 6.17 -2.61 9.02
CA HIS A 134 6.47 -3.31 10.25
C HIS A 134 5.22 -3.88 10.95
N GLY A 135 4.06 -3.24 10.78
CA GLY A 135 2.80 -3.64 11.42
C GLY A 135 1.97 -4.69 10.66
N ALA A 136 2.46 -5.18 9.52
CA ALA A 136 1.76 -6.15 8.68
C ALA A 136 2.01 -7.60 9.09
#